data_AF-A0A4Z0QHT3-F1
#
_entry.id   AF-A0A4Z0QHT3-F1
#
_cell.length_a   1.000
_cell.length_b   1.000
_cell.length_c   1.000
_cell.angle_alpha   90.00
_cell.angle_beta   90.00
_cell.angle_gamma   90.00
#
_symmetry.space_group_name_H-M   'P 1'
#
loop_
_entity.id
_entity.type
_entity.pdbx_description
1 polymer ?
#
loop_
_entity_poly.entity_id
_entity_poly.type
_entity_poly.pdbx_seq_one_letter_code
_entity_poly.pdbx_strand_id
1 'polypeptide(L)'
;MKQLAYALLLTGVAACNGPASAPETAAPPQASPPPAASTKPDTSSAPAQTVRRFIKWYARNGESLPGNFVLNDDGLDSTKFYTVNFPGTEEWLTAVQQSGTVSAAYLNGWRAYFRSYADTLRLHPQNDGPPAGFDYDLLMLSQEPDTKVAELQVGTCTVVQQQPGHAKVQARGPRHENWQEGLNFELSQGQDGRWLIDRIDNDSM
;
A
#
# COMPACT_ATOMS: atom_id res chain seq x y z
N MET A 1 16.65 -49.79 -38.57
CA MET A 1 17.61 -50.92 -38.50
C MET A 1 18.65 -50.53 -37.45
N LYS A 2 18.88 -51.15 -36.28
CA LYS A 2 18.62 -52.46 -35.64
C LYS A 2 18.47 -52.17 -34.11
N GLN A 3 17.49 -52.70 -33.36
CA GLN A 3 17.52 -53.92 -32.50
C GLN A 3 18.83 -54.07 -31.66
N LEU A 4 18.93 -54.54 -30.41
CA LEU A 4 18.18 -55.38 -29.44
C LEU A 4 18.62 -54.90 -28.01
N ALA A 5 17.83 -54.88 -26.93
CA ALA A 5 17.15 -55.93 -26.14
C ALA A 5 18.06 -56.85 -25.27
N TYR A 6 17.55 -57.16 -24.06
CA TYR A 6 17.94 -58.14 -23.02
C TYR A 6 18.99 -57.70 -21.96
N ALA A 7 18.90 -58.06 -20.67
CA ALA A 7 18.16 -59.12 -19.98
C ALA A 7 17.86 -58.80 -18.49
N LEU A 8 16.80 -59.46 -18.01
CA LEU A 8 16.40 -59.72 -16.63
C LEU A 8 17.41 -60.61 -15.87
N LEU A 9 17.52 -60.48 -14.54
CA LEU A 9 17.63 -61.65 -13.62
C LEU A 9 17.36 -61.29 -12.14
N LEU A 10 16.51 -62.13 -11.53
CA LEU A 10 16.17 -62.23 -10.10
C LEU A 10 17.38 -62.71 -9.25
N THR A 11 17.45 -62.75 -7.92
CA THR A 11 16.54 -63.09 -6.79
C THR A 11 17.29 -62.76 -5.49
N GLY A 12 16.59 -62.54 -4.36
CA GLY A 12 17.20 -62.60 -3.04
C GLY A 12 16.19 -62.46 -1.90
N VAL A 13 15.83 -63.58 -1.28
CA VAL A 13 14.88 -63.71 -0.16
C VAL A 13 15.62 -63.54 1.16
N ALA A 14 15.05 -62.84 2.13
CA ALA A 14 15.33 -63.07 3.55
C ALA A 14 14.14 -62.64 4.41
N ALA A 15 13.53 -63.62 5.06
CA ALA A 15 12.52 -63.47 6.09
C ALA A 15 13.19 -63.35 7.47
N CYS A 16 12.65 -62.51 8.35
CA CYS A 16 12.85 -62.59 9.79
C CYS A 16 11.52 -62.31 10.50
N ASN A 17 10.97 -63.35 11.12
CA ASN A 17 9.94 -63.26 12.15
C ASN A 17 10.56 -62.80 13.47
N GLY A 18 9.84 -61.96 14.21
CA GLY A 18 10.13 -61.57 15.60
C GLY A 18 8.83 -61.25 16.36
N PRO A 19 8.80 -61.39 17.69
CA PRO A 19 7.72 -62.05 18.42
C PRO A 19 6.56 -61.15 18.86
N ALA A 20 5.45 -61.81 19.17
CA ALA A 20 4.25 -61.26 19.76
C ALA A 20 4.48 -60.64 21.15
N SER A 21 3.99 -59.42 21.34
CA SER A 21 3.85 -58.77 22.65
C SER A 21 2.39 -58.87 23.14
N ALA A 22 2.26 -59.18 24.42
CA ALA A 22 1.04 -59.36 25.20
C ALA A 22 0.24 -58.03 25.36
N PRO A 23 -1.02 -58.07 25.84
CA PRO A 23 -1.89 -56.91 25.87
C PRO A 23 -1.55 -55.98 27.03
N GLU A 24 -1.24 -54.72 26.72
CA GLU A 24 -1.04 -53.67 27.72
C GLU A 24 -2.34 -52.88 27.94
N THR A 25 -2.71 -52.84 29.20
CA THR A 25 -3.87 -52.22 29.83
C THR A 25 -4.18 -50.81 29.32
N ALA A 26 -5.42 -50.57 28.91
CA ALA A 26 -5.93 -49.26 28.54
C ALA A 26 -5.86 -48.27 29.72
N ALA A 27 -5.11 -47.19 29.57
CA ALA A 27 -5.16 -46.02 30.43
C ALA A 27 -6.47 -45.23 30.20
N PRO A 28 -7.02 -44.55 31.23
CA PRO A 28 -8.23 -43.75 31.09
C PRO A 28 -8.03 -42.54 30.15
N PRO A 29 -9.07 -42.07 29.45
CA PRO A 29 -8.96 -41.01 28.45
C PRO A 29 -8.54 -39.69 29.11
N GLN A 30 -7.40 -39.15 28.67
CA GLN A 30 -7.01 -37.78 28.98
C GLN A 30 -8.05 -36.82 28.38
N ALA A 31 -8.64 -35.98 29.23
CA ALA A 31 -9.52 -34.90 28.80
C ALA A 31 -8.74 -33.94 27.91
N SER A 32 -9.26 -33.68 26.71
CA SER A 32 -8.70 -32.71 25.77
C SER A 32 -8.62 -31.32 26.40
N PRO A 33 -7.53 -30.56 26.21
CA PRO A 33 -7.47 -29.17 26.64
C PRO A 33 -8.54 -28.33 25.90
N PRO A 34 -9.07 -27.29 26.53
CA PRO A 34 -10.08 -26.41 25.93
C PRO A 34 -9.55 -25.78 24.63
N PRO A 35 -10.41 -25.53 23.64
CA PRO A 35 -9.98 -24.93 22.38
C PRO A 35 -9.32 -23.58 22.66
N ALA A 36 -8.09 -23.43 22.16
CA ALA A 36 -7.34 -22.20 22.21
C ALA A 36 -8.22 -21.05 21.69
N ALA A 37 -8.26 -19.96 22.46
CA ALA A 37 -8.94 -18.74 22.11
C ALA A 37 -8.56 -18.31 20.68
N SER A 38 -9.57 -18.07 19.85
CA SER A 38 -9.40 -17.60 18.48
C SER A 38 -8.75 -16.22 18.48
N THR A 39 -7.48 -16.18 18.07
CA THR A 39 -6.80 -14.97 17.64
C THR A 39 -7.58 -14.36 16.47
N LYS A 40 -7.94 -13.09 16.55
CA LYS A 40 -8.56 -12.35 15.44
C LYS A 40 -7.69 -12.51 14.17
N PRO A 41 -8.29 -12.66 12.98
CA PRO A 41 -7.52 -12.92 11.77
C PRO A 41 -6.71 -11.70 11.34
N ASP A 42 -5.41 -11.90 11.15
CA ASP A 42 -4.51 -11.00 10.45
C ASP A 42 -4.97 -10.91 8.97
N THR A 43 -5.80 -9.91 8.66
CA THR A 43 -6.50 -9.77 7.37
C THR A 43 -5.63 -9.08 6.31
N SER A 44 -4.35 -9.47 6.22
CA SER A 44 -3.45 -8.83 5.27
C SER A 44 -3.42 -9.53 3.92
N SER A 45 -4.47 -9.32 3.12
CA SER A 45 -4.33 -9.56 1.68
C SER A 45 -3.26 -8.64 1.08
N ALA A 46 -2.67 -9.04 -0.06
CA ALA A 46 -1.58 -8.32 -0.69
C ALA A 46 -1.87 -6.82 -0.98
N PRO A 47 -3.08 -6.40 -1.42
CA PRO A 47 -3.41 -4.98 -1.60
C PRO A 47 -3.29 -4.15 -0.30
N ALA A 48 -3.85 -4.64 0.80
CA ALA A 48 -3.80 -3.94 2.10
C ALA A 48 -2.36 -3.83 2.63
N GLN A 49 -1.54 -4.83 2.34
CA GLN A 49 -0.11 -4.86 2.65
C GLN A 49 0.67 -3.79 1.86
N THR A 50 0.33 -3.55 0.59
CA THR A 50 0.90 -2.44 -0.20
C THR A 50 0.54 -1.08 0.40
N VAL A 51 -0.72 -0.85 0.77
CA VAL A 51 -1.14 0.41 1.42
C VAL A 51 -0.41 0.64 2.74
N ARG A 52 -0.28 -0.38 3.60
CA ARG A 52 0.52 -0.28 4.84
C ARG A 52 1.98 0.09 4.58
N ARG A 53 2.59 -0.44 3.52
CA ARG A 53 3.97 -0.09 3.13
C ARG A 53 4.08 1.35 2.68
N PHE A 54 3.12 1.85 1.90
CA PHE A 54 3.07 3.26 1.47
C PHE A 54 2.97 4.20 2.69
N ILE A 55 2.03 3.97 3.60
CA ILE A 55 1.84 4.79 4.81
C ILE A 55 3.13 4.80 5.67
N LYS A 56 3.75 3.64 5.88
CA LYS A 56 5.04 3.54 6.61
C LYS A 56 6.20 4.19 5.87
N TRP A 57 6.18 4.20 4.54
CA TRP A 57 7.18 4.92 3.75
C TRP A 57 6.97 6.42 3.92
N TYR A 58 5.73 6.91 3.77
CA TYR A 58 5.41 8.32 3.95
C TYR A 58 5.83 8.84 5.33
N ALA A 59 5.47 8.13 6.41
CA ALA A 59 5.87 8.51 7.77
C ALA A 59 7.38 8.64 8.00
N ARG A 60 8.22 8.03 7.14
CA ARG A 60 9.69 8.09 7.24
C ARG A 60 10.33 9.08 6.28
N ASN A 61 9.61 9.51 5.24
CA ASN A 61 10.19 10.27 4.13
C ASN A 61 9.43 11.56 3.83
N GLY A 62 8.19 11.72 4.33
CA GLY A 62 7.26 12.80 3.98
C GLY A 62 7.86 14.18 4.19
N GLU A 63 8.42 14.44 5.38
CA GLU A 63 9.09 15.71 5.70
C GLU A 63 10.29 16.05 4.80
N SER A 64 10.90 15.04 4.17
CA SER A 64 12.07 15.20 3.30
C SER A 64 11.72 15.25 1.81
N LEU A 65 10.42 15.19 1.46
CA LEU A 65 10.00 15.28 0.07
C LEU A 65 10.20 16.70 -0.48
N PRO A 66 10.61 16.85 -1.75
CA PRO A 66 10.63 18.15 -2.40
C PRO A 66 9.24 18.81 -2.37
N GLY A 67 9.15 20.04 -1.88
CA GLY A 67 7.88 20.78 -1.75
C GLY A 67 7.77 22.03 -2.64
N ASN A 68 8.76 22.29 -3.49
CA ASN A 68 8.80 23.50 -4.32
C ASN A 68 7.93 23.33 -5.58
N PHE A 69 6.61 23.34 -5.41
CA PHE A 69 5.65 23.13 -6.51
C PHE A 69 5.25 24.40 -7.25
N VAL A 70 5.44 25.56 -6.63
CA VAL A 70 4.98 26.86 -7.15
C VAL A 70 6.15 27.84 -7.09
N LEU A 71 6.30 28.64 -8.15
CA LEU A 71 7.26 29.74 -8.21
C LEU A 71 6.57 31.05 -7.80
N ASN A 72 7.36 31.98 -7.27
CA ASN A 72 6.92 33.30 -6.80
C ASN A 72 5.95 33.24 -5.61
N ASP A 73 5.95 32.14 -4.86
CA ASP A 73 5.12 31.93 -3.66
C ASP A 73 5.75 32.48 -2.37
N ASP A 74 6.94 33.09 -2.47
CA ASP A 74 7.71 33.64 -1.35
C ASP A 74 7.14 34.96 -0.79
N GLY A 75 6.15 35.55 -1.46
CA GLY A 75 5.54 36.83 -1.09
C GLY A 75 6.50 38.03 -1.14
N LEU A 76 7.70 37.86 -1.71
CA LEU A 76 8.72 38.92 -1.76
C LEU A 76 8.46 39.94 -2.87
N ASP A 77 7.71 39.55 -3.90
CA ASP A 77 7.39 40.39 -5.06
C ASP A 77 5.92 40.27 -5.43
N SER A 78 5.09 41.17 -4.89
CA SER A 78 3.65 41.22 -5.16
C SER A 78 3.31 41.57 -6.61
N THR A 79 4.29 41.89 -7.46
CA THR A 79 4.06 42.12 -8.89
C THR A 79 4.14 40.84 -9.73
N LYS A 80 4.57 39.72 -9.14
CA LYS A 80 4.66 38.42 -9.82
C LYS A 80 3.52 37.50 -9.43
N PHE A 81 2.95 36.84 -10.43
CA PHE A 81 1.94 35.82 -10.22
C PHE A 81 2.57 34.45 -10.02
N TYR A 82 1.85 33.59 -9.27
CA TYR A 82 2.20 32.19 -9.10
C TYR A 82 2.25 31.46 -10.43
N THR A 83 3.19 30.53 -10.54
CA THR A 83 3.30 29.63 -11.68
C THR A 83 3.76 28.27 -11.21
N VAL A 84 3.23 27.20 -11.79
CA VAL A 84 3.65 25.84 -11.43
C VAL A 84 5.13 25.61 -11.78
N ASN A 85 5.91 25.15 -10.81
CA ASN A 85 7.29 24.73 -10.96
C ASN A 85 7.36 23.28 -11.48
N PHE A 86 7.18 23.06 -12.78
CA PHE A 86 7.20 21.70 -13.34
C PHE A 86 8.47 20.89 -12.99
N PRO A 87 9.69 21.46 -13.04
CA PRO A 87 10.88 20.77 -12.53
C PRO A 87 10.73 20.27 -11.09
N GLY A 88 10.30 21.14 -10.16
CA GLY A 88 10.09 20.77 -8.76
C GLY A 88 9.00 19.71 -8.57
N THR A 89 7.93 19.75 -9.37
CA THR A 89 6.89 18.70 -9.33
C THR A 89 7.42 17.34 -9.79
N GLU A 90 8.31 17.27 -10.79
CA GLU A 90 8.90 16.01 -11.24
C GLU A 90 9.96 15.47 -10.27
N GLU A 91 10.68 16.33 -9.57
CA GLU A 91 11.56 15.92 -8.45
C GLU A 91 10.76 15.23 -7.36
N TRP A 92 9.61 15.80 -6.97
CA TRP A 92 8.70 15.18 -6.01
C TRP A 92 8.12 13.86 -6.53
N LEU A 93 7.63 13.81 -7.77
CA LEU A 93 7.11 12.57 -8.36
C LEU A 93 8.16 11.45 -8.38
N THR A 94 9.42 11.81 -8.67
CA THR A 94 10.56 10.89 -8.63
C THR A 94 10.80 10.38 -7.21
N ALA A 95 10.76 11.25 -6.20
CA ALA A 95 10.88 10.86 -4.80
C ALA A 95 9.71 9.94 -4.36
N VAL A 96 8.48 10.25 -4.75
CA VAL A 96 7.30 9.41 -4.44
C VAL A 96 7.38 8.04 -5.10
N GLN A 97 7.91 7.95 -6.32
CA GLN A 97 8.13 6.69 -7.01
C GLN A 97 9.10 5.76 -6.24
N GLN A 98 10.06 6.32 -5.47
CA GLN A 98 10.99 5.54 -4.65
C GLN A 98 10.30 4.79 -3.51
N SER A 99 9.03 5.10 -3.19
CA SER A 99 8.22 4.27 -2.29
C SER A 99 8.08 2.82 -2.78
N GLY A 100 8.20 2.58 -4.10
CA GLY A 100 8.02 1.28 -4.72
C GLY A 100 6.59 0.73 -4.63
N THR A 101 5.62 1.58 -4.27
CA THR A 101 4.22 1.20 -4.02
C THR A 101 3.20 1.90 -4.91
N VAL A 102 3.62 2.92 -5.66
CA VAL A 102 2.75 3.68 -6.59
C VAL A 102 2.94 3.23 -8.04
N SER A 103 1.89 3.32 -8.83
CA SER A 103 1.90 2.97 -10.25
C SER A 103 2.26 4.17 -11.14
N ALA A 104 2.50 3.92 -12.43
CA ALA A 104 2.62 4.99 -13.41
C ALA A 104 1.31 5.78 -13.57
N ALA A 105 0.15 5.14 -13.38
CA ALA A 105 -1.14 5.83 -13.44
C ALA A 105 -1.27 6.86 -12.31
N TYR A 106 -0.83 6.52 -11.11
CA TYR A 106 -0.77 7.45 -9.97
C TYR A 106 0.09 8.69 -10.27
N LEU A 107 1.31 8.48 -10.76
CA LEU A 107 2.21 9.58 -11.10
C LEU A 107 1.64 10.45 -12.24
N ASN A 108 0.99 9.83 -13.22
CA ASN A 108 0.35 10.57 -14.32
C ASN A 108 -0.88 11.36 -13.87
N GLY A 109 -1.61 10.88 -12.87
CA GLY A 109 -2.70 11.63 -12.22
C GLY A 109 -2.19 12.96 -11.65
N TRP A 110 -1.07 12.94 -10.94
CA TRP A 110 -0.44 14.15 -10.42
C TRP A 110 0.14 15.05 -11.51
N ARG A 111 0.73 14.50 -12.57
CA ARG A 111 1.14 15.32 -13.74
C ARG A 111 -0.05 16.06 -14.36
N ALA A 112 -1.20 15.40 -14.47
CA ALA A 112 -2.43 16.03 -14.95
C ALA A 112 -2.93 17.11 -13.97
N TYR A 113 -2.87 16.84 -12.66
CA TYR A 113 -3.17 17.82 -11.62
C TYR A 113 -2.33 19.10 -11.78
N PHE A 114 -1.00 18.98 -11.85
CA PHE A 114 -0.12 20.14 -11.99
C PHE A 114 -0.36 20.92 -13.29
N ARG A 115 -0.65 20.24 -14.41
CA ARG A 115 -1.04 20.91 -15.67
C ARG A 115 -2.36 21.68 -15.51
N SER A 116 -3.36 21.07 -14.88
CA SER A 116 -4.65 21.73 -14.66
C SER A 116 -4.51 22.99 -13.81
N TYR A 117 -3.66 22.96 -12.78
CA TYR A 117 -3.39 24.15 -11.96
C TYR A 117 -2.54 25.19 -12.68
N ALA A 118 -1.63 24.79 -13.57
CA ALA A 118 -0.93 25.74 -14.43
C ALA A 118 -1.92 26.48 -15.36
N ASP A 119 -2.90 25.77 -15.92
CA ASP A 119 -3.98 26.39 -16.71
C ASP A 119 -4.85 27.32 -15.86
N THR A 120 -5.21 26.90 -14.63
CA THR A 120 -5.96 27.73 -13.69
C THR A 120 -5.23 29.02 -13.34
N LEU A 121 -3.95 28.95 -12.96
CA LEU A 121 -3.15 30.15 -12.61
C LEU A 121 -2.95 31.08 -13.82
N ARG A 122 -2.93 30.54 -15.04
CA ARG A 122 -2.88 31.35 -16.27
C ARG A 122 -4.19 32.09 -16.54
N LEU A 123 -5.34 31.45 -16.28
CA LEU A 123 -6.66 32.04 -16.49
C LEU A 123 -7.10 32.94 -15.34
N HIS A 124 -6.65 32.62 -14.12
CA HIS A 124 -6.98 33.28 -12.87
C HIS A 124 -5.70 33.53 -12.07
N PRO A 125 -4.91 34.57 -12.43
CA PRO A 125 -3.65 34.86 -11.78
C PRO A 125 -3.83 35.12 -10.27
N GLN A 126 -2.94 34.54 -9.48
CA GLN A 126 -2.88 34.68 -8.01
C GLN A 126 -1.47 35.12 -7.62
N ASN A 127 -1.37 35.96 -6.60
CA ASN A 127 -0.12 36.51 -6.06
C ASN A 127 -0.23 36.88 -4.57
N ASP A 128 -1.30 36.41 -3.92
CA ASP A 128 -1.55 36.66 -2.50
C ASP A 128 -2.11 35.39 -1.84
N GLY A 129 -1.71 35.17 -0.59
CA GLY A 129 -2.04 33.99 0.20
C GLY A 129 -1.42 32.67 -0.30
N PRO A 130 -1.77 31.53 0.33
CA PRO A 130 -1.34 30.22 -0.16
C PRO A 130 -1.84 29.97 -1.59
N PRO A 131 -0.99 29.45 -2.50
CA PRO A 131 -1.43 29.11 -3.85
C PRO A 131 -2.52 28.04 -3.78
N ALA A 132 -3.70 28.34 -4.32
CA ALA A 132 -4.84 27.44 -4.28
C ALA A 132 -4.47 26.07 -4.87
N GLY A 133 -4.82 24.98 -4.17
CA GLY A 133 -4.48 23.62 -4.58
C GLY A 133 -3.07 23.16 -4.21
N PHE A 134 -2.31 23.98 -3.49
CA PHE A 134 -1.01 23.62 -2.94
C PHE A 134 -0.95 23.91 -1.43
N ASP A 135 -2.10 24.15 -0.82
CA ASP A 135 -2.31 24.49 0.59
C ASP A 135 -2.45 23.26 1.51
N TYR A 136 -2.17 22.06 0.99
CA TYR A 136 -2.26 20.80 1.72
C TYR A 136 -1.23 19.78 1.21
N ASP A 137 -0.92 18.75 2.02
CA ASP A 137 -0.04 17.66 1.60
C ASP A 137 -0.73 16.78 0.54
N LEU A 138 -0.07 16.60 -0.61
CA LEU A 138 -0.65 15.93 -1.76
C LEU A 138 -0.75 14.39 -1.61
N LEU A 139 -0.04 13.77 -0.66
CA LEU A 139 -0.11 12.31 -0.44
C LEU A 139 -1.12 11.94 0.63
N MET A 140 -1.19 12.73 1.70
CA MET A 140 -2.12 12.56 2.82
C MET A 140 -3.43 13.31 2.60
N LEU A 141 -3.51 14.21 1.62
CA LEU A 141 -4.69 15.02 1.31
C LEU A 141 -5.20 15.76 2.56
N SER A 142 -4.28 16.39 3.30
CA SER A 142 -4.54 17.03 4.60
C SER A 142 -3.66 18.26 4.81
N GLN A 143 -4.18 19.25 5.55
CA GLN A 143 -3.39 20.35 6.09
C GLN A 143 -2.59 19.92 7.34
N GLU A 144 -2.98 18.81 7.98
CA GLU A 144 -2.28 18.17 9.09
C GLU A 144 -1.81 16.76 8.68
N PRO A 145 -0.82 16.66 7.79
CA PRO A 145 -0.33 15.36 7.30
C PRO A 145 0.25 14.49 8.42
N ASP A 146 0.93 15.08 9.40
CA ASP A 146 1.57 14.37 10.50
C ASP A 146 0.56 13.70 11.43
N THR A 147 -0.52 14.42 11.78
CA THR A 147 -1.65 13.88 12.52
C THR A 147 -2.27 12.71 11.74
N LYS A 148 -2.58 12.94 10.46
CA LYS A 148 -3.23 11.93 9.63
C LYS A 148 -2.38 10.67 9.47
N VAL A 149 -1.08 10.79 9.16
CA VAL A 149 -0.21 9.62 9.00
C VAL A 149 -0.06 8.85 10.32
N ALA A 150 0.07 9.54 11.46
CA ALA A 150 0.19 8.89 12.77
C ALA A 150 -1.05 8.03 13.08
N GLU A 151 -2.24 8.56 12.83
CA GLU A 151 -3.50 7.84 12.99
C GLU A 151 -3.60 6.62 12.04
N LEU A 152 -3.25 6.81 10.77
CA LEU A 152 -3.29 5.73 9.78
C LEU A 152 -2.25 4.63 10.04
N GLN A 153 -1.12 4.95 10.69
CA GLN A 153 -0.07 3.97 11.04
C GLN A 153 -0.53 2.96 12.09
N VAL A 154 -1.29 3.41 13.09
CA VAL A 154 -1.82 2.55 14.17
C VAL A 154 -3.21 2.00 13.86
N GLY A 155 -3.82 2.51 12.78
CA GLY A 155 -5.11 2.11 12.28
C GLY A 155 -5.14 0.78 11.51
N THR A 156 -6.20 0.62 10.71
CA THR A 156 -6.45 -0.58 9.92
C THR A 156 -6.38 -0.26 8.43
N CYS A 157 -5.98 -1.25 7.62
CA CYS A 157 -6.19 -1.21 6.17
C CYS A 157 -7.00 -2.43 5.74
N THR A 158 -8.18 -2.17 5.18
CA THR A 158 -9.19 -3.17 4.86
C THR A 158 -9.47 -3.15 3.36
N VAL A 159 -9.43 -4.31 2.70
CA VAL A 159 -9.89 -4.42 1.31
C VAL A 159 -11.41 -4.42 1.31
N VAL A 160 -12.01 -3.39 0.70
CA VAL A 160 -13.47 -3.22 0.64
C VAL A 160 -14.06 -3.63 -0.71
N GLN A 161 -13.22 -3.72 -1.74
CA GLN A 161 -13.59 -4.24 -3.05
C GLN A 161 -12.39 -4.98 -3.63
N GLN A 162 -12.61 -6.17 -4.19
CA GLN A 162 -11.57 -6.90 -4.91
C GLN A 162 -12.16 -7.58 -6.15
N GLN A 163 -11.49 -7.35 -7.27
CA GLN A 163 -11.75 -7.97 -8.57
C GLN A 163 -10.40 -8.50 -9.12
N PRO A 164 -10.40 -9.37 -10.14
CA PRO A 164 -9.15 -9.79 -10.78
C PRO A 164 -8.32 -8.57 -11.19
N GLY A 165 -7.11 -8.46 -10.65
CA GLY A 165 -6.17 -7.37 -10.97
C GLY A 165 -6.52 -5.99 -10.40
N HIS A 166 -7.62 -5.82 -9.65
CA HIS A 166 -8.03 -4.52 -9.10
C HIS A 166 -8.55 -4.64 -7.66
N ALA A 167 -8.24 -3.65 -6.82
CA ALA A 167 -8.72 -3.60 -5.45
C ALA A 167 -8.97 -2.17 -4.99
N LYS A 168 -9.90 -2.01 -4.05
CA LYS A 168 -10.05 -0.80 -3.24
C LYS A 168 -9.74 -1.11 -1.79
N VAL A 169 -8.91 -0.28 -1.18
CA VAL A 169 -8.49 -0.41 0.22
C VAL A 169 -8.84 0.86 0.97
N GLN A 170 -9.45 0.69 2.13
CA GLN A 170 -9.67 1.78 3.08
C GLN A 170 -8.61 1.71 4.17
N ALA A 171 -7.83 2.78 4.33
CA ALA A 171 -7.03 2.98 5.53
C ALA A 171 -7.82 3.86 6.49
N ARG A 172 -8.00 3.42 7.74
CA ARG A 172 -8.73 4.15 8.78
C ARG A 172 -7.95 4.15 10.07
N GLY A 173 -7.76 5.32 10.66
CA GLY A 173 -7.19 5.46 12.00
C GLY A 173 -8.12 4.91 13.08
N PRO A 174 -7.68 4.89 14.35
CA PRO A 174 -8.56 4.74 15.50
C PRO A 174 -9.81 5.61 15.41
N ARG A 175 -10.94 5.10 15.92
CA ARG A 175 -12.16 5.91 16.03
C ARG A 175 -12.07 6.75 17.30
N HIS A 176 -12.08 8.07 17.12
CA HIS A 176 -12.20 9.04 18.22
C HIS A 176 -13.67 9.43 18.41
N GLU A 177 -13.97 10.18 19.47
CA GLU A 177 -15.33 10.55 19.84
C GLU A 177 -16.08 11.25 18.70
N ASN A 178 -15.43 12.20 18.03
CA ASN A 178 -16.05 13.08 17.03
C ASN A 178 -15.42 13.00 15.64
N TRP A 179 -14.38 12.20 15.45
CA TRP A 179 -13.66 12.12 14.17
C TRP A 179 -12.94 10.78 14.01
N GLN A 180 -12.56 10.50 12.77
CA GLN A 180 -11.71 9.36 12.40
C GLN A 180 -10.96 9.72 11.12
N GLU A 181 -9.64 9.62 11.14
CA GLU A 181 -8.82 9.86 9.95
C GLU A 181 -8.94 8.71 8.95
N GLY A 182 -8.92 9.04 7.66
CA GLY A 182 -9.16 8.05 6.62
C GLY A 182 -8.68 8.45 5.23
N LEU A 183 -8.21 7.45 4.49
CA LEU A 183 -7.91 7.54 3.06
C LEU A 183 -8.44 6.32 2.32
N ASN A 184 -8.81 6.52 1.06
CA ASN A 184 -9.23 5.49 0.14
C ASN A 184 -8.16 5.29 -0.93
N PHE A 185 -7.82 4.04 -1.21
CA PHE A 185 -6.79 3.67 -2.18
C PHE A 185 -7.39 2.79 -3.25
N GLU A 186 -7.19 3.15 -4.51
CA GLU A 186 -7.43 2.27 -5.66
C GLU A 186 -6.10 1.66 -6.09
N LEU A 187 -6.07 0.35 -6.30
CA LEU A 187 -4.88 -0.40 -6.66
C LEU A 187 -5.14 -1.30 -7.86
N SER A 188 -4.09 -1.49 -8.66
CA SER A 188 -4.02 -2.51 -9.70
C SER A 188 -2.86 -3.46 -9.45
N GLN A 189 -3.00 -4.68 -9.96
CA GLN A 189 -1.94 -5.66 -9.97
C GLN A 189 -1.14 -5.53 -11.27
N GLY A 190 0.16 -5.28 -11.15
CA GLY A 190 1.09 -5.28 -12.26
C GLY A 190 1.29 -6.67 -12.85
N GLN A 191 1.89 -6.73 -14.04
CA GLN A 191 2.20 -7.98 -14.74
C GLN A 191 3.15 -8.90 -13.95
N ASP A 192 3.95 -8.32 -13.05
CA ASP A 192 4.85 -9.03 -12.13
C ASP A 192 4.13 -9.52 -10.85
N GLY A 193 2.81 -9.37 -10.78
CA GLY A 193 1.99 -9.77 -9.64
C GLY A 193 2.02 -8.79 -8.47
N ARG A 194 2.79 -7.69 -8.53
CA ARG A 194 2.82 -6.69 -7.46
C ARG A 194 1.60 -5.78 -7.50
N TRP A 195 1.04 -5.48 -6.34
CA TRP A 195 0.00 -4.47 -6.19
C TRP A 195 0.61 -3.08 -6.08
N LEU A 196 0.11 -2.15 -6.89
CA LEU A 196 0.53 -0.75 -6.92
C LEU A 196 -0.68 0.17 -6.75
N ILE A 197 -0.49 1.29 -6.07
CA ILE A 197 -1.49 2.32 -5.86
C ILE A 197 -1.64 3.12 -7.15
N ASP A 198 -2.87 3.23 -7.65
CA ASP A 198 -3.25 4.02 -8.82
C ASP A 198 -3.86 5.36 -8.42
N ARG A 199 -4.55 5.43 -7.28
CA ARG A 199 -5.18 6.66 -6.79
C ARG A 199 -5.30 6.65 -5.27
N ILE A 200 -5.23 7.84 -4.68
CA ILE A 200 -5.54 8.12 -3.28
C ILE A 200 -6.62 9.19 -3.28
N ASP A 201 -7.68 8.97 -2.51
CA ASP A 201 -8.77 9.93 -2.31
C ASP A 201 -9.02 10.10 -0.81
N ASN A 202 -9.53 11.27 -0.42
CA ASN A 202 -10.12 11.43 0.91
C ASN A 202 -11.34 10.51 1.05
N ASP A 203 -11.66 10.13 2.29
CA ASP A 203 -12.95 9.52 2.53
C ASP A 203 -14.04 10.51 2.09
N SER A 204 -14.91 10.10 1.19
CA SER A 204 -16.03 10.95 0.77
C SER A 204 -16.89 11.15 2.01
N MET A 205 -16.86 12.35 2.58
CA MET A 205 -17.83 12.77 3.59
C MET A 205 -19.24 12.76 3.01
#